data_AF-A0A7J6VWQ2-F1
#
_entry.id   AF-A0A7J6VWQ2-F1
#
_cell.length_a   1.000
_cell.length_b   1.000
_cell.length_c   1.000
_cell.angle_alpha   90.00
_cell.angle_beta   90.00
_cell.angle_gamma   90.00
#
_symmetry.space_group_name_H-M   'P 1'
#
loop_
_entity.id
_entity.type
_entity.pdbx_description
1 polymer ?
#
loop_
_entity_poly.entity_id
_entity_poly.type
_entity_poly.pdbx_seq_one_letter_code
_entity_poly.pdbx_strand_id
1 'polypeptide(L)'
;MLDSLSCYDYAVACVALVTDFEVSEGIYSRARIDNTGSVCLWLGANVMLEYSYEEANGLLQKNLENAKASLEVLVDDLQFLRDQVTITQVTIARVYNWDVHQRRSKQVGTTVANDS
;
A
#
# COMPACT_ATOMS: atom_id res chain seq x y z
N MET A 1 -32.48 -51.57 15.39
CA MET A 1 -31.24 -51.01 15.95
C MET A 1 -30.50 -50.16 14.90
N LEU A 2 -31.21 -49.39 14.09
CA LEU A 2 -30.65 -48.36 13.21
C LEU A 2 -31.77 -47.35 13.02
N ASP A 3 -31.90 -46.40 13.95
CA ASP A 3 -32.69 -45.16 13.82
C ASP A 3 -32.41 -44.34 15.08
N SER A 4 -31.47 -43.39 15.00
CA SER A 4 -31.34 -42.26 15.97
C SER A 4 -30.17 -41.31 15.74
N LEU A 5 -29.29 -41.49 14.75
CA LEU A 5 -28.10 -40.64 14.59
C LEU A 5 -28.03 -39.80 13.30
N SER A 6 -29.10 -39.69 12.51
CA SER A 6 -29.09 -38.87 11.29
C SER A 6 -29.54 -37.41 11.49
N CYS A 7 -29.88 -36.99 12.71
CA CYS A 7 -30.46 -35.66 12.95
C CYS A 7 -29.59 -34.73 13.82
N TYR A 8 -28.30 -34.99 13.98
CA TYR A 8 -27.43 -34.15 14.83
C TYR A 8 -26.30 -33.40 14.13
N ASP A 9 -26.36 -33.20 12.80
CA ASP A 9 -25.25 -32.48 12.13
C ASP A 9 -25.60 -31.64 10.90
N TYR A 10 -26.84 -31.15 10.77
CA TYR A 10 -27.19 -30.20 9.68
C TYR A 10 -28.27 -29.17 10.07
N ALA A 11 -28.25 -28.72 11.32
CA ALA A 11 -29.10 -27.63 11.81
C ALA A 11 -28.26 -26.43 12.27
N VAL A 12 -27.37 -25.93 11.41
CA VAL A 12 -26.97 -24.51 11.48
C VAL A 12 -28.14 -23.72 10.90
N ALA A 13 -29.20 -23.60 11.71
CA ALA A 13 -30.35 -22.78 11.39
C ALA A 13 -29.85 -21.34 11.21
N CYS A 14 -29.95 -20.85 9.97
CA CYS A 14 -29.70 -19.50 9.53
C CYS A 14 -30.34 -18.48 10.48
N VAL A 15 -29.58 -17.99 11.47
CA VAL A 15 -29.97 -16.83 12.24
C VAL A 15 -29.76 -15.65 11.32
N ALA A 16 -30.85 -15.17 10.72
CA ALA A 16 -30.79 -14.02 9.85
C ALA A 16 -30.21 -12.82 10.62
N LEU A 17 -29.14 -12.24 10.08
CA LEU A 17 -28.41 -11.16 10.71
C LEU A 17 -29.23 -9.88 10.56
N VAL A 18 -29.62 -9.28 11.68
CA VAL A 18 -30.27 -7.96 11.67
C VAL A 18 -29.19 -6.91 11.85
N THR A 19 -29.07 -6.00 10.89
CA THR A 19 -28.09 -4.92 10.90
C THR A 19 -28.73 -3.61 10.44
N ASP A 20 -28.15 -2.49 10.82
CA ASP A 20 -28.55 -1.18 10.32
C ASP A 20 -27.73 -0.88 9.06
N PHE A 21 -28.39 -0.90 7.90
CA PHE A 21 -27.78 -0.66 6.60
C PHE A 21 -27.82 0.83 6.25
N GLU A 22 -26.68 1.36 5.78
CA GLU A 22 -26.55 2.75 5.35
C GLU A 22 -27.16 2.93 3.96
N VAL A 23 -28.26 3.69 3.87
CA VAL A 23 -28.94 3.99 2.60
C VAL A 23 -28.37 5.26 1.96
N SER A 24 -27.97 6.21 2.81
CA SER A 24 -27.33 7.47 2.45
C SER A 24 -26.50 7.94 3.63
N GLU A 25 -25.63 8.93 3.43
CA GLU A 25 -24.73 9.45 4.46
C GLU A 25 -25.51 9.86 5.72
N GLY A 26 -25.28 9.16 6.82
CA GLY A 26 -25.95 9.39 8.11
C GLY A 26 -27.41 8.89 8.19
N ILE A 27 -27.95 8.25 7.15
CA ILE A 27 -29.29 7.67 7.12
C ILE A 27 -29.19 6.14 7.10
N TYR A 28 -29.65 5.53 8.19
CA TYR A 28 -29.60 4.09 8.39
C TYR A 28 -31.01 3.49 8.45
N SER A 29 -31.16 2.29 7.89
CA SER A 29 -32.40 1.51 7.96
C SER A 29 -32.10 0.10 8.44
N ARG A 30 -32.97 -0.43 9.31
CA ARG A 30 -32.86 -1.81 9.78
C ARG A 30 -33.13 -2.78 8.63
N ALA A 31 -32.20 -3.68 8.38
CA ALA A 31 -32.28 -4.72 7.37
C ALA A 31 -32.05 -6.09 7.99
N ARG A 32 -32.69 -7.10 7.41
CA ARG A 32 -32.46 -8.51 7.73
C ARG A 32 -31.70 -9.13 6.56
N ILE A 33 -30.55 -9.70 6.84
CA ILE A 33 -29.68 -10.35 5.85
C ILE A 33 -29.83 -11.86 6.01
N ASP A 34 -30.21 -12.51 4.90
CA ASP A 34 -30.22 -13.96 4.80
C ASP A 34 -28.86 -14.47 4.30
N ASN A 35 -28.47 -15.68 4.69
CA ASN A 35 -27.21 -16.27 4.25
C ASN A 35 -27.33 -16.72 2.77
N THR A 36 -26.85 -15.89 1.86
CA THR A 36 -26.89 -16.13 0.41
C THR A 36 -25.72 -16.97 -0.10
N GLY A 37 -24.65 -17.15 0.68
CA GLY A 37 -23.46 -17.90 0.24
C GLY A 37 -22.47 -17.11 -0.63
N SER A 38 -22.83 -15.90 -1.02
CA SER A 38 -22.09 -15.04 -1.95
C SER A 38 -22.12 -13.57 -1.53
N VAL A 39 -21.16 -12.80 -2.04
CA VAL A 39 -21.02 -11.35 -1.83
C VAL A 39 -20.71 -10.64 -3.15
N CYS A 40 -21.18 -9.41 -3.29
CA CYS A 40 -20.84 -8.55 -4.43
C CYS A 40 -19.65 -7.65 -4.07
N LEU A 41 -18.57 -7.71 -4.85
CA LEU A 41 -17.39 -6.87 -4.70
C LEU A 41 -17.30 -5.86 -5.84
N TRP A 42 -16.99 -4.62 -5.49
CA TRP A 42 -16.68 -3.56 -6.44
C TRP A 42 -15.19 -3.59 -6.78
N LEU A 43 -14.86 -3.81 -8.05
CA LEU A 43 -13.46 -3.97 -8.50
C LEU A 43 -12.88 -2.69 -9.10
N GLY A 44 -13.69 -1.62 -9.21
CA GLY A 44 -13.33 -0.38 -9.88
C GLY A 44 -13.75 -0.36 -11.35
N ALA A 45 -13.44 0.73 -12.05
CA ALA A 45 -13.81 0.93 -13.46
C ALA A 45 -15.29 0.65 -13.80
N ASN A 46 -16.20 0.96 -12.86
CA ASN A 46 -17.63 0.69 -12.94
C ASN A 46 -18.02 -0.81 -13.01
N VAL A 47 -17.17 -1.70 -12.49
CA VAL A 47 -17.39 -3.14 -12.48
C VAL A 47 -17.67 -3.65 -11.06
N MET A 48 -18.77 -4.39 -10.92
CA MET A 48 -19.14 -5.15 -9.73
C MET A 48 -19.34 -6.62 -10.13
N LEU A 49 -18.81 -7.55 -9.34
CA LEU A 49 -18.98 -8.99 -9.56
C LEU A 49 -19.37 -9.70 -8.27
N GLU A 50 -20.18 -10.74 -8.42
CA GLU A 50 -20.56 -11.65 -7.33
C GLU A 50 -19.52 -12.76 -7.19
N TYR A 51 -19.14 -13.06 -5.94
CA TYR A 51 -18.18 -14.09 -5.58
C TYR A 51 -18.72 -14.94 -4.44
N SER A 52 -18.31 -16.21 -4.38
CA SER A 52 -18.49 -17.00 -3.16
C SER A 52 -17.65 -16.43 -2.00
N TYR A 53 -17.99 -16.75 -0.76
CA TYR A 53 -17.22 -16.28 0.40
C TYR A 53 -15.74 -16.66 0.33
N GLU A 54 -15.42 -17.86 -0.17
CA GLU A 54 -14.03 -18.34 -0.28
C GLU A 54 -13.24 -17.54 -1.33
N GLU A 55 -13.83 -17.34 -2.52
CA GLU A 55 -13.20 -16.56 -3.59
C GLU A 55 -13.01 -15.09 -3.20
N ALA A 56 -14.02 -14.49 -2.55
CA ALA A 56 -13.96 -13.13 -2.05
C ALA A 56 -12.82 -12.96 -1.03
N ASN A 57 -12.71 -13.89 -0.07
CA ASN A 57 -11.63 -13.86 0.92
C ASN A 57 -10.26 -14.02 0.25
N GLY A 58 -10.13 -14.97 -0.69
CA GLY A 58 -8.88 -15.17 -1.43
C GLY A 58 -8.46 -13.94 -2.23
N LEU A 59 -9.42 -13.28 -2.90
CA LEU A 59 -9.18 -12.04 -3.65
C LEU A 59 -8.72 -10.90 -2.74
N LEU A 60 -9.43 -10.67 -1.63
CA LEU A 60 -9.12 -9.61 -0.68
C LEU A 60 -7.76 -9.85 0.00
N GLN A 61 -7.47 -11.08 0.38
CA GLN A 61 -6.18 -11.47 0.98
C GLN A 61 -5.03 -11.22 0.01
N LYS A 62 -5.18 -11.64 -1.26
CA LYS A 62 -4.18 -11.39 -2.30
C LYS A 62 -3.97 -9.89 -2.55
N ASN A 63 -5.05 -9.11 -2.60
CA ASN A 63 -4.95 -7.66 -2.76
C ASN A 63 -4.21 -7.01 -1.58
N LEU A 64 -4.48 -7.46 -0.35
CA LEU A 64 -3.81 -7.00 0.85
C LEU A 64 -2.31 -7.34 0.83
N GLU A 65 -1.95 -8.56 0.45
CA GLU A 65 -0.55 -8.99 0.34
C GLU A 65 0.20 -8.18 -0.72
N ASN A 66 -0.40 -7.98 -1.89
CA ASN A 66 0.18 -7.16 -2.96
C ASN A 66 0.39 -5.71 -2.51
N ALA A 67 -0.58 -5.13 -1.79
CA ALA A 67 -0.47 -3.77 -1.27
C ALA A 67 0.66 -3.64 -0.23
N LYS A 68 0.80 -4.63 0.66
CA LYS A 68 1.90 -4.68 1.65
C LYS A 68 3.27 -4.84 0.98
N ALA A 69 3.40 -5.75 0.03
CA ALA A 69 4.64 -5.93 -0.71
C ALA A 69 5.02 -4.65 -1.49
N SER A 70 4.03 -3.99 -2.10
CA SER A 70 4.24 -2.71 -2.77
C SER A 70 4.67 -1.60 -1.81
N LEU A 71 4.10 -1.58 -0.60
CA LEU A 71 4.51 -0.64 0.45
C LEU A 71 5.97 -0.87 0.87
N GLU A 72 6.38 -2.12 1.10
CA GLU A 72 7.76 -2.45 1.46
C GLU A 72 8.76 -1.95 0.40
N VAL A 73 8.48 -2.24 -0.88
CA VAL A 73 9.31 -1.75 -2.00
C VAL A 73 9.39 -0.22 -2.02
N LEU A 74 8.26 0.47 -1.86
CA LEU A 74 8.24 1.94 -1.86
C LEU A 74 9.00 2.54 -0.68
N VAL A 75 8.98 1.88 0.48
CA VAL A 75 9.74 2.33 1.66
C VAL A 75 11.25 2.22 1.40
N ASP A 76 11.68 1.11 0.81
CA ASP A 76 13.09 0.91 0.45
C ASP A 76 13.54 1.91 -0.61
N ASP A 77 12.73 2.15 -1.64
CA ASP A 77 13.01 3.14 -2.69
C ASP A 77 13.12 4.56 -2.11
N LEU A 78 12.24 4.92 -1.16
CA LEU A 78 12.30 6.23 -0.49
C LEU A 78 13.58 6.38 0.34
N GLN A 79 14.00 5.32 1.03
CA GLN A 79 15.24 5.34 1.80
C GLN A 79 16.45 5.45 0.86
N PHE A 80 16.45 4.71 -0.26
CA PHE A 80 17.48 4.85 -1.30
C PHE A 80 17.55 6.29 -1.83
N LEU A 81 16.41 6.89 -2.19
CA LEU A 81 16.36 8.26 -2.71
C LEU A 81 16.87 9.28 -1.68
N ARG A 82 16.54 9.13 -0.39
CA ARG A 82 17.07 9.97 0.68
C ARG A 82 18.61 9.92 0.72
N ASP A 83 19.17 8.71 0.64
CA ASP A 83 20.62 8.53 0.70
C ASP A 83 21.30 9.11 -0.56
N GLN A 84 20.70 8.92 -1.74
CA GLN A 84 21.16 9.54 -2.98
C GLN A 84 21.16 11.06 -2.89
N VAL A 85 20.09 11.67 -2.39
CA VAL A 85 20.02 13.14 -2.21
C VAL A 85 21.17 13.62 -1.34
N THR A 86 21.43 12.95 -0.21
CA THR A 86 22.51 13.31 0.72
C THR A 86 23.89 13.19 0.06
N ILE A 87 24.15 12.09 -0.66
CA ILE A 87 25.43 11.86 -1.37
C ILE A 87 25.64 12.91 -2.46
N THR A 88 24.60 13.21 -3.24
CA THR A 88 24.66 14.23 -4.28
C THR A 88 24.97 15.61 -3.69
N GLN A 89 24.31 16.00 -2.60
CA GLN A 89 24.57 17.28 -1.93
C GLN A 89 26.03 17.39 -1.45
N VAL A 90 26.58 16.36 -0.82
CA VAL A 90 27.99 16.35 -0.39
C VAL A 90 28.94 16.40 -1.58
N THR A 91 28.62 15.69 -2.66
CA THR A 91 29.45 15.68 -3.88
C THR A 91 29.48 17.05 -4.53
N ILE A 92 28.34 17.73 -4.63
CA ILE A 92 28.25 19.11 -5.13
C ILE A 92 29.12 20.04 -4.27
N ALA A 93 29.04 19.94 -2.95
CA ALA A 93 29.86 20.76 -2.05
C ALA A 93 31.37 20.50 -2.22
N ARG A 94 31.78 19.23 -2.41
CA ARG A 94 33.18 18.87 -2.68
C ARG A 94 33.69 19.44 -3.99
N VAL A 95 32.90 19.34 -5.06
CA VAL A 95 33.24 19.91 -6.37
C VAL A 95 33.37 21.43 -6.27
N TYR A 96 32.45 22.09 -5.56
CA TYR A 96 32.53 23.53 -5.33
C TYR A 96 33.80 23.92 -4.57
N ASN A 97 34.13 23.21 -3.49
CA ASN A 97 35.35 23.47 -2.71
C ASN A 97 36.61 23.29 -3.57
N TRP A 98 36.66 22.24 -4.38
CA TRP A 98 37.77 21.99 -5.30
C TRP A 98 37.91 23.10 -6.35
N ASP A 99 36.80 23.56 -6.96
CA ASP A 99 36.80 24.67 -7.94
C ASP A 99 37.34 25.97 -7.31
N VAL A 100 36.89 26.32 -6.09
CA VAL A 100 37.41 27.48 -5.35
C VAL A 100 38.91 27.37 -5.08
N HIS A 101 39.39 26.21 -4.60
CA HIS A 101 40.81 25.98 -4.38
C HIS A 101 41.63 26.11 -5.68
N GLN A 102 41.14 25.53 -6.78
CA GLN A 102 41.81 25.60 -8.08
C GLN A 102 41.92 27.04 -8.60
N ARG A 103 40.85 27.84 -8.48
CA ARG A 103 40.85 29.25 -8.88
C ARG A 103 41.83 30.09 -8.05
N ARG A 104 41.89 29.87 -6.73
CA ARG A 104 42.85 30.55 -5.85
C ARG A 104 44.29 30.21 -6.21
N SER A 105 44.60 28.93 -6.43
CA SER A 105 45.95 28.51 -6.84
C SER A 105 46.40 29.14 -8.17
N LYS A 106 45.48 29.30 -9.13
CA LYS A 106 45.77 29.99 -10.40
C LYS A 106 46.07 31.48 -10.20
N GLN A 107 45.34 32.18 -9.33
CA GLN A 107 45.58 33.60 -9.03
C GLN A 107 46.92 33.82 -8.31
N VAL A 108 47.27 32.98 -7.35
CA VAL A 108 48.58 33.05 -6.67
C VAL A 108 49.72 32.82 -7.67
N GLY A 109 49.61 31.84 -8.56
CA GLY A 109 50.61 31.59 -9.61
C GLY A 109 50.81 32.77 -10.57
N THR A 110 49.75 33.51 -10.91
CA THR A 110 49.85 34.72 -11.76
C THR A 110 50.49 35.90 -11.02
N THR A 111 50.28 36.02 -9.70
CA THR A 111 50.83 37.16 -8.93
C THR A 111 52.33 36.99 -8.72
N VAL A 112 52.79 35.77 -8.44
CA VAL A 112 54.22 35.45 -8.26
C VAL A 112 55.01 35.60 -9.58
N ALA A 113 54.37 35.39 -10.73
CA ALA A 113 54.99 35.55 -12.05
C ALA A 113 55.11 37.02 -12.53
N ASN A 114 54.33 37.95 -11.96
CA ASN A 114 54.39 39.37 -12.31
C ASN A 114 55.36 40.19 -11.43
N ASP A 115 55.81 39.63 -10.31
CA ASP A 115 56.75 40.27 -9.36
C ASP A 115 58.22 39.79 -9.56
N SER A 116 58.54 39.08 -10.65
CA SER A 116 59.90 38.70 -11.08
C SER A 116 60.27 39.35 -12.40
#